data_AF-A0A8I2ZF32-F1
#
_entry.id   AF-A0A8I2ZF32-F1
#
_cell.length_a   1.000
_cell.length_b   1.000
_cell.length_c   1.000
_cell.angle_alpha   90.00
_cell.angle_beta   90.00
_cell.angle_gamma   90.00
#
_symmetry.space_group_name_H-M   'P 1'
#
loop_
_entity.id
_entity.type
_entity.pdbx_description
1 polymer ?
#
loop_
_entity_poly.entity_id
_entity_poly.type
_entity_poly.pdbx_seq_one_letter_code
_entity_poly.pdbx_strand_id
1 'polypeptide(L)'
;MKPKYAYALGALSALANVASADLRFRSRPELAIPRLNIRTPAYGHATEKGLIFITPYEGFAEGHQGPTQPGAYIIRDDGELVWSGTGFHAGWGANFRPETWDGKQYLRVFQGTLMGFMDVVRAGSHRSVSAHEFRVVDGKTALIETPIPRIISLKPWGGSNDQRWIVSGGFQEVNIETGDVLFEWESLDHVDPRSAFFKINGTSGEVIWQLGGYRGGSDFEIAETEVFAFEHHARFRGRSLDGSLETISFFDNGAHSAPVQIRPYSRARVVQLNHTSGVATSLRTYDAPNGLSARTQGSVQLFPNGNMFVDWGEAGAVT
;
A
#
# COMPACT_ATOMS: atom_id res chain seq x y z
N MET A 1 -37.14 5.66 76.04
CA MET A 1 -36.14 5.14 75.09
C MET A 1 -36.77 5.06 73.70
N LYS A 2 -36.22 5.77 72.69
CA LYS A 2 -36.45 5.47 71.25
C LYS A 2 -35.64 4.21 70.89
N PRO A 3 -36.03 3.33 69.94
CA PRO A 3 -36.16 3.60 68.49
C PRO A 3 -37.34 2.81 67.83
N LYS A 4 -37.67 2.83 66.52
CA LYS A 4 -37.34 3.57 65.29
C LYS A 4 -38.44 3.21 64.27
N TYR A 5 -38.92 4.18 63.50
CA TYR A 5 -39.53 3.93 62.18
C TYR A 5 -38.42 3.54 61.19
N ALA A 6 -38.68 2.61 60.28
CA ALA A 6 -38.30 2.73 58.86
C ALA A 6 -38.78 1.51 58.06
N TYR A 7 -39.54 1.81 57.01
CA TYR A 7 -39.84 0.96 55.87
C TYR A 7 -38.55 0.44 55.22
N ALA A 8 -38.52 -0.82 54.84
CA ALA A 8 -37.57 -1.34 53.86
C ALA A 8 -38.37 -1.87 52.66
N LEU A 9 -38.72 -0.95 51.76
CA LEU A 9 -39.14 -1.27 50.40
C LEU A 9 -37.92 -1.05 49.50
N GLY A 10 -37.59 -2.03 48.67
CA GLY A 10 -36.92 -1.82 47.38
C GLY A 10 -35.39 -1.82 47.38
N ALA A 11 -34.82 -2.93 46.92
CA ALA A 11 -33.78 -2.91 45.88
C ALA A 11 -33.76 -4.28 45.20
N LEU A 12 -34.65 -4.49 44.22
CA LEU A 12 -34.45 -5.55 43.25
C LEU A 12 -33.17 -5.22 42.46
N SER A 13 -32.24 -6.15 42.47
CA SER A 13 -30.99 -6.13 41.73
C SER A 13 -31.23 -5.87 40.25
N ALA A 14 -30.90 -4.68 39.78
CA ALA A 14 -30.60 -4.44 38.38
C ALA A 14 -29.24 -5.09 38.05
N LEU A 15 -29.25 -6.41 37.86
CA LEU A 15 -28.22 -7.07 37.07
C LEU A 15 -28.43 -6.60 35.63
N ALA A 16 -27.90 -5.43 35.31
CA ALA A 16 -27.64 -5.07 33.93
C ALA A 16 -26.64 -6.12 33.43
N ASN A 17 -27.14 -7.14 32.75
CA ASN A 17 -26.29 -7.96 31.90
C ASN A 17 -25.57 -6.98 30.99
N VAL A 18 -24.25 -6.88 31.16
CA VAL A 18 -23.41 -6.22 30.17
C VAL A 18 -23.55 -7.11 28.93
N ALA A 19 -24.51 -6.77 28.07
CA ALA A 19 -24.62 -7.38 26.78
C ALA A 19 -23.35 -6.99 26.04
N SER A 20 -22.39 -7.91 25.98
CA SER A 20 -21.34 -7.83 24.97
C SER A 20 -22.06 -7.93 23.64
N ALA A 21 -22.26 -6.80 22.98
CA ALA A 21 -22.74 -6.80 21.61
C ALA A 21 -21.71 -7.60 20.81
N ASP A 22 -22.07 -8.79 20.34
CA ASP A 22 -21.38 -9.33 19.21
C ASP A 22 -21.57 -8.28 18.10
N LEU A 23 -20.49 -7.79 17.50
CA LEU A 23 -20.49 -6.75 16.45
C LEU A 23 -21.19 -7.23 15.15
N ARG A 24 -22.23 -8.06 15.27
CA ARG A 24 -23.14 -8.48 14.21
C ARG A 24 -24.12 -7.36 13.95
N PHE A 25 -24.12 -6.89 12.71
CA PHE A 25 -25.07 -5.91 12.26
C PHE A 25 -26.46 -6.54 12.22
N ARG A 26 -27.41 -6.02 13.00
CA ARG A 26 -28.80 -6.55 12.99
C ARG A 26 -29.43 -6.55 11.60
N SER A 27 -29.09 -5.55 10.78
CA SER A 27 -29.56 -5.41 9.40
C SER A 27 -28.81 -6.29 8.40
N ARG A 28 -27.61 -6.76 8.75
CA ARG A 28 -26.72 -7.57 7.91
C ARG A 28 -26.01 -8.64 8.76
N PRO A 29 -26.75 -9.59 9.36
CA PRO A 29 -26.22 -10.54 10.35
C PRO A 29 -25.23 -11.54 9.73
N GLU A 30 -25.19 -11.65 8.41
CA GLU A 30 -24.27 -12.50 7.65
C GLU A 30 -22.88 -11.88 7.46
N LEU A 31 -22.69 -10.59 7.79
CA LEU A 31 -21.38 -9.96 7.75
C LEU A 31 -20.47 -10.49 8.86
N ALA A 32 -19.34 -11.06 8.47
CA ALA A 32 -18.24 -11.50 9.32
C ALA A 32 -17.00 -10.64 9.04
N ILE A 33 -17.14 -9.33 9.31
CA ILE A 33 -16.10 -8.36 8.98
C ILE A 33 -14.82 -8.58 9.79
N PRO A 34 -13.64 -8.30 9.20
CA PRO A 34 -12.39 -8.18 9.94
C PRO A 34 -12.52 -7.15 11.07
N ARG A 35 -12.00 -7.49 12.26
CA ARG A 35 -11.95 -6.57 13.41
C ARG A 35 -10.56 -5.98 13.53
N LEU A 36 -10.47 -4.65 13.64
CA LEU A 36 -9.21 -4.01 13.99
C LEU A 36 -8.86 -4.29 15.45
N ASN A 37 -7.62 -4.72 15.68
CA ASN A 37 -7.03 -4.71 17.00
C ASN A 37 -6.38 -3.33 17.26
N ILE A 38 -7.20 -2.38 17.74
CA ILE A 38 -6.76 -1.00 17.97
C ILE A 38 -5.84 -0.96 19.19
N ARG A 39 -4.53 -0.83 18.94
CA ARG A 39 -3.51 -0.70 20.00
C ARG A 39 -3.33 0.73 20.49
N THR A 40 -3.56 1.70 19.61
CA THR A 40 -3.45 3.12 19.90
C THR A 40 -4.73 3.80 19.40
N PRO A 41 -5.67 4.13 20.31
CA PRO A 41 -6.94 4.74 19.90
C PRO A 41 -6.74 6.16 19.35
N ALA A 42 -7.55 6.51 18.35
CA ALA A 42 -7.68 7.88 17.88
C ALA A 42 -8.40 8.72 18.94
N TYR A 43 -7.69 9.60 19.64
CA TYR A 43 -8.27 10.50 20.63
C TYR A 43 -8.41 11.92 20.07
N GLY A 44 -9.65 12.43 20.00
CA GLY A 44 -9.93 13.83 19.64
C GLY A 44 -9.51 14.18 18.21
N HIS A 45 -8.47 15.03 18.08
CA HIS A 45 -7.88 15.45 16.81
C HIS A 45 -6.47 14.88 16.59
N ALA A 46 -6.14 13.76 17.27
CA ALA A 46 -4.82 13.13 17.16
C ALA A 46 -4.58 12.42 15.81
N THR A 47 -5.64 12.11 15.07
CA THR A 47 -5.60 11.47 13.75
C THR A 47 -6.20 12.40 12.69
N GLU A 48 -5.77 12.21 11.44
CA GLU A 48 -6.41 12.87 10.31
C GLU A 48 -7.86 12.45 10.17
N LYS A 49 -8.72 13.41 9.80
CA LYS A 49 -10.11 13.09 9.44
C LYS A 49 -10.10 12.29 8.16
N GLY A 50 -10.74 11.13 8.17
CA GLY A 50 -10.85 10.31 6.99
C GLY A 50 -11.51 8.97 7.27
N LEU A 51 -11.62 8.18 6.20
CA LEU A 51 -12.00 6.78 6.27
C LEU A 51 -10.80 5.93 5.86
N ILE A 52 -10.68 4.76 6.47
CA ILE A 52 -9.62 3.80 6.20
C ILE A 52 -10.17 2.78 5.21
N PHE A 53 -9.44 2.59 4.11
CA PHE A 53 -9.78 1.66 3.04
C PHE A 53 -8.84 0.47 3.11
N ILE A 54 -9.39 -0.72 3.33
CA ILE A 54 -8.59 -1.95 3.47
C ILE A 54 -9.14 -3.09 2.62
N THR A 55 -8.24 -3.96 2.19
CA THR A 55 -8.55 -5.25 1.55
C THR A 55 -7.80 -6.37 2.25
N PRO A 56 -8.21 -6.78 3.47
CA PRO A 56 -7.53 -7.82 4.21
C PRO A 56 -7.77 -9.18 3.54
N TYR A 57 -6.72 -9.99 3.51
CA TYR A 57 -6.71 -11.33 2.93
C TYR A 57 -5.82 -12.25 3.78
N GLU A 58 -5.77 -13.53 3.43
CA GLU A 58 -4.93 -14.52 4.12
C GLU A 58 -3.44 -14.22 3.94
N GLY A 59 -2.73 -14.01 5.05
CA GLY A 59 -1.30 -13.71 5.03
C GLY A 59 -0.44 -14.89 4.57
N PHE A 60 0.82 -14.61 4.24
CA PHE A 60 1.75 -15.61 3.69
C PHE A 60 2.45 -16.49 4.74
N ALA A 61 2.29 -16.19 6.02
CA ALA A 61 2.93 -16.93 7.11
C ALA A 61 2.17 -18.21 7.45
N GLU A 62 2.91 -19.29 7.71
CA GLU A 62 2.32 -20.57 8.09
C GLU A 62 1.45 -20.42 9.35
N GLY A 63 0.22 -20.97 9.29
CA GLY A 63 -0.74 -20.91 10.39
C GLY A 63 -1.51 -19.60 10.51
N HIS A 64 -1.23 -18.57 9.69
CA HIS A 64 -2.12 -17.41 9.61
C HIS A 64 -3.44 -17.81 8.95
N GLN A 65 -4.54 -17.50 9.63
CA GLN A 65 -5.88 -17.61 9.09
C GLN A 65 -6.33 -16.20 8.71
N GLY A 66 -6.59 -15.97 7.42
CA GLY A 66 -7.14 -14.71 6.93
C GLY A 66 -8.53 -14.40 7.49
N PRO A 67 -9.11 -13.24 7.14
CA PRO A 67 -10.48 -12.95 7.52
C PRO A 67 -11.44 -13.97 6.88
N THR A 68 -12.49 -14.36 7.61
CA THR A 68 -13.53 -15.28 7.11
C THR A 68 -14.19 -14.76 5.83
N GLN A 69 -14.31 -13.44 5.69
CA GLN A 69 -14.77 -12.77 4.48
C GLN A 69 -13.66 -11.83 3.98
N PRO A 70 -12.76 -12.28 3.08
CA PRO A 70 -11.83 -11.38 2.41
C PRO A 70 -12.60 -10.49 1.42
N GLY A 71 -12.19 -9.23 1.31
CA GLY A 71 -12.83 -8.26 0.43
C GLY A 71 -12.47 -6.82 0.78
N ALA A 72 -13.09 -5.87 0.09
CA ALA A 72 -12.91 -4.45 0.34
C ALA A 72 -13.81 -3.94 1.47
N TYR A 73 -13.23 -3.20 2.41
CA TYR A 73 -13.93 -2.60 3.54
C TYR A 73 -13.52 -1.15 3.74
N ILE A 74 -14.51 -0.32 4.07
CA ILE A 74 -14.29 1.04 4.54
C ILE A 74 -14.66 1.08 6.00
N ILE A 75 -13.72 1.52 6.82
CA ILE A 75 -13.86 1.58 8.27
C ILE A 75 -13.43 2.94 8.80
N ARG A 76 -13.90 3.29 9.99
CA ARG A 76 -13.41 4.45 10.76
C ARG A 76 -12.16 4.07 11.56
N ASP A 77 -11.50 5.10 12.07
CA ASP A 77 -10.34 4.97 12.96
C ASP A 77 -10.66 4.40 14.35
N ASP A 78 -11.95 4.35 14.72
CA ASP A 78 -12.47 3.60 15.87
C ASP A 78 -12.82 2.13 15.56
N GLY A 79 -12.63 1.69 14.31
CA GLY A 79 -12.92 0.33 13.85
C GLY A 79 -14.38 0.08 13.45
N GLU A 80 -15.26 1.09 13.48
CA GLU A 80 -16.63 0.97 12.99
C GLU A 80 -16.65 0.74 11.48
N LEU A 81 -17.44 -0.23 11.02
CA LEU A 81 -17.68 -0.45 9.60
C LEU A 81 -18.56 0.65 9.01
N VAL A 82 -18.09 1.27 7.94
CA VAL A 82 -18.87 2.23 7.14
C VAL A 82 -19.46 1.57 5.90
N TRP A 83 -18.68 0.73 5.22
CA TRP A 83 -19.10 0.04 4.02
C TRP A 83 -18.39 -1.30 3.87
N SER A 84 -19.11 -2.29 3.34
CA SER A 84 -18.59 -3.61 3.01
C SER A 84 -18.84 -3.92 1.55
N GLY A 85 -17.79 -4.38 0.87
CA GLY A 85 -17.87 -4.91 -0.49
C GLY A 85 -18.47 -6.32 -0.56
N THR A 86 -18.84 -6.94 0.56
CA THR A 86 -19.46 -8.28 0.57
C THR A 86 -20.74 -8.28 -0.26
N GLY A 87 -20.75 -9.09 -1.33
CA GLY A 87 -21.82 -9.17 -2.33
C GLY A 87 -21.54 -8.41 -3.64
N PHE A 88 -20.52 -7.54 -3.67
CA PHE A 88 -20.08 -6.79 -4.86
C PHE A 88 -18.64 -7.14 -5.25
N HIS A 89 -17.72 -7.07 -4.29
CA HIS A 89 -16.27 -7.31 -4.44
C HIS A 89 -15.78 -8.25 -3.32
N ALA A 90 -16.12 -9.53 -3.45
CA ALA A 90 -15.70 -10.58 -2.52
C ALA A 90 -14.41 -11.27 -3.00
N GLY A 91 -13.62 -11.78 -2.05
CA GLY A 91 -12.37 -12.50 -2.35
C GLY A 91 -11.14 -11.61 -2.19
N TRP A 92 -10.04 -12.01 -2.83
CA TRP A 92 -8.81 -11.26 -2.78
C TRP A 92 -8.94 -9.95 -3.57
N GLY A 93 -8.51 -8.85 -2.96
CA GLY A 93 -8.46 -7.56 -3.59
C GLY A 93 -7.27 -6.74 -3.11
N ALA A 94 -6.93 -5.73 -3.89
CA ALA A 94 -5.80 -4.84 -3.61
C ALA A 94 -6.09 -3.43 -4.12
N ASN A 95 -5.24 -2.49 -3.70
CA ASN A 95 -5.23 -1.11 -4.20
C ASN A 95 -6.58 -0.38 -4.05
N PHE A 96 -7.34 -0.74 -2.99
CA PHE A 96 -8.65 -0.18 -2.70
C PHE A 96 -8.56 1.25 -2.20
N ARG A 97 -9.03 2.21 -3.00
CA ARG A 97 -9.00 3.63 -2.65
C ARG A 97 -10.06 4.41 -3.43
N PRO A 98 -10.46 5.61 -2.97
CA PRO A 98 -11.18 6.55 -3.82
C PRO A 98 -10.31 6.98 -5.01
N GLU A 99 -10.95 7.19 -6.15
CA GLU A 99 -10.34 7.71 -7.38
C GLU A 99 -11.25 8.75 -8.01
N THR A 100 -10.67 9.77 -8.63
CA THR A 100 -11.44 10.80 -9.34
C THR A 100 -11.40 10.54 -10.83
N TRP A 101 -12.58 10.42 -11.45
CA TRP A 101 -12.71 10.28 -12.89
C TRP A 101 -13.82 11.20 -13.40
N ASP A 102 -13.51 12.05 -14.37
CA ASP A 102 -14.44 13.06 -14.93
C ASP A 102 -15.14 13.91 -13.84
N GLY A 103 -14.37 14.40 -12.87
CA GLY A 103 -14.88 15.21 -11.75
C GLY A 103 -15.76 14.47 -10.74
N LYS A 104 -15.99 13.16 -10.93
CA LYS A 104 -16.79 12.31 -10.03
C LYS A 104 -15.89 11.40 -9.20
N GLN A 105 -16.32 11.11 -7.98
CA GLN A 105 -15.65 10.17 -7.09
C GLN A 105 -16.11 8.75 -7.35
N TYR A 106 -15.17 7.83 -7.48
CA TYR A 106 -15.41 6.40 -7.61
C TYR A 106 -14.61 5.66 -6.55
N LEU A 107 -15.11 4.48 -6.18
CA LEU A 107 -14.32 3.50 -5.45
C LEU A 107 -13.62 2.60 -6.45
N ARG A 108 -12.31 2.48 -6.32
CA ARG A 108 -11.51 1.61 -7.18
C ARG A 108 -10.92 0.50 -6.32
N VAL A 109 -11.06 -0.74 -6.79
CA VAL A 109 -10.46 -1.94 -6.20
C VAL A 109 -9.96 -2.83 -7.32
N PHE A 110 -8.77 -3.39 -7.17
CA PHE A 110 -8.37 -4.55 -7.96
C PHE A 110 -9.02 -5.79 -7.35
N GLN A 111 -9.66 -6.63 -8.16
CA GLN A 111 -10.24 -7.90 -7.72
C GLN A 111 -9.74 -9.03 -8.63
N GLY A 112 -9.17 -10.07 -8.04
CA GLY A 112 -8.61 -11.18 -8.81
C GLY A 112 -7.62 -11.98 -7.98
N THR A 113 -6.71 -12.68 -8.65
CA THR A 113 -5.49 -13.20 -8.02
C THR A 113 -4.37 -12.17 -8.20
N LEU A 114 -3.21 -12.35 -7.54
CA LEU A 114 -2.02 -11.46 -7.67
C LEU A 114 -1.60 -11.18 -9.13
N MET A 115 -2.12 -11.96 -10.10
CA MET A 115 -2.12 -11.66 -11.53
C MET A 115 -3.54 -11.90 -12.09
N GLY A 116 -4.37 -10.87 -12.21
CA GLY A 116 -5.82 -11.03 -12.43
C GLY A 116 -6.49 -9.84 -13.14
N PHE A 117 -7.71 -10.07 -13.65
CA PHE A 117 -8.42 -9.19 -14.58
C PHE A 117 -9.10 -8.00 -13.90
N MET A 118 -8.99 -6.81 -14.50
CA MET A 118 -9.78 -5.64 -14.14
C MET A 118 -10.87 -5.41 -15.20
N ASP A 119 -12.11 -5.21 -14.75
CA ASP A 119 -13.27 -5.30 -15.64
C ASP A 119 -13.48 -4.06 -16.53
N VAL A 120 -12.92 -2.89 -16.14
CA VAL A 120 -13.12 -1.61 -16.86
C VAL A 120 -11.92 -1.22 -17.73
N VAL A 121 -10.69 -1.51 -17.30
CA VAL A 121 -9.47 -1.19 -18.04
C VAL A 121 -8.64 -2.44 -18.20
N ARG A 122 -8.38 -2.82 -19.45
CA ARG A 122 -7.59 -4.00 -19.83
C ARG A 122 -6.24 -3.56 -20.38
N ALA A 123 -5.22 -4.36 -20.09
CA ALA A 123 -3.96 -4.20 -20.80
C ALA A 123 -4.10 -4.64 -22.26
N GLY A 124 -3.44 -3.90 -23.15
CA GLY A 124 -3.30 -4.30 -24.55
C GLY A 124 -2.17 -5.32 -24.72
N SER A 125 -1.85 -5.65 -25.97
CA SER A 125 -0.68 -6.48 -26.32
C SER A 125 -0.63 -7.85 -25.63
N HIS A 126 -1.79 -8.44 -25.31
CA HIS A 126 -1.92 -9.71 -24.59
C HIS A 126 -1.20 -9.74 -23.21
N ARG A 127 -1.07 -8.59 -22.56
CA ARG A 127 -0.45 -8.48 -21.23
C ARG A 127 -1.46 -8.77 -20.11
N SER A 128 -0.94 -9.21 -18.97
CA SER A 128 -1.70 -9.25 -17.70
C SER A 128 -1.60 -7.90 -16.99
N VAL A 129 -2.60 -7.57 -16.18
CA VAL A 129 -2.59 -6.40 -15.29
C VAL A 129 -2.12 -6.83 -13.89
N SER A 130 -1.23 -6.05 -13.30
CA SER A 130 -0.78 -6.22 -11.92
C SER A 130 -1.78 -5.61 -10.94
N ALA A 131 -1.88 -6.24 -9.77
CA ALA A 131 -2.65 -5.71 -8.66
C ALA A 131 -1.96 -4.53 -7.93
N HIS A 132 -0.66 -4.30 -8.15
CA HIS A 132 0.13 -3.37 -7.35
C HIS A 132 -0.12 -1.91 -7.71
N GLU A 133 -0.43 -1.58 -8.97
CA GLU A 133 -0.62 -0.20 -9.38
C GLU A 133 -1.71 0.00 -10.45
N PHE A 134 -2.51 1.06 -10.24
CA PHE A 134 -3.29 1.68 -11.30
C PHE A 134 -3.51 3.15 -10.96
N ARG A 135 -3.50 4.02 -11.97
CA ARG A 135 -3.74 5.44 -11.78
C ARG A 135 -4.42 6.05 -12.99
N VAL A 136 -5.49 6.81 -12.75
CA VAL A 136 -6.09 7.67 -13.78
C VAL A 136 -5.23 8.92 -13.95
N VAL A 137 -4.95 9.27 -15.19
CA VAL A 137 -4.22 10.49 -15.58
C VAL A 137 -5.18 11.39 -16.36
N ASP A 138 -5.36 12.61 -15.85
CA ASP A 138 -6.19 13.68 -16.41
C ASP A 138 -7.63 13.27 -16.80
N GLY A 139 -8.15 12.22 -16.17
CA GLY A 139 -9.49 11.69 -16.43
C GLY A 139 -9.66 10.96 -17.77
N LYS A 140 -8.59 10.82 -18.57
CA LYS A 140 -8.66 10.30 -19.95
C LYS A 140 -7.93 8.98 -20.13
N THR A 141 -6.79 8.83 -19.48
CA THR A 141 -5.93 7.66 -19.62
C THR A 141 -5.71 6.99 -18.27
N ALA A 142 -5.30 5.74 -18.31
CA ALA A 142 -4.93 4.96 -17.14
C ALA A 142 -3.50 4.44 -17.30
N LEU A 143 -2.67 4.69 -16.29
CA LEU A 143 -1.40 4.01 -16.11
C LEU A 143 -1.65 2.71 -15.36
N ILE A 144 -1.23 1.60 -15.97
CA ILE A 144 -1.39 0.25 -15.44
C ILE A 144 -0.06 -0.47 -15.48
N GLU A 145 0.27 -1.20 -14.41
CA GLU A 145 1.45 -2.06 -14.40
C GLU A 145 1.14 -3.39 -15.10
N THR A 146 2.05 -3.80 -15.97
CA THR A 146 1.96 -5.01 -16.79
C THR A 146 3.24 -5.84 -16.61
N PRO A 147 3.25 -6.87 -15.75
CA PRO A 147 4.42 -7.72 -15.53
C PRO A 147 4.71 -8.57 -16.75
N ILE A 148 5.99 -8.70 -17.11
CA ILE A 148 6.42 -9.34 -18.36
C ILE A 148 7.41 -10.48 -18.05
N PRO A 149 7.00 -11.76 -18.17
CA PRO A 149 7.92 -12.88 -18.03
C PRO A 149 8.95 -12.89 -19.17
N ARG A 150 10.24 -12.87 -18.83
CA ARG A 150 11.36 -12.95 -19.78
C ARG A 150 12.19 -14.18 -19.49
N ILE A 151 12.41 -15.00 -20.52
CA ILE A 151 13.35 -16.13 -20.45
C ILE A 151 14.75 -15.57 -20.71
N ILE A 152 15.56 -15.46 -19.66
CA ILE A 152 16.91 -14.92 -19.70
C ILE A 152 17.74 -15.51 -18.57
N SER A 153 19.02 -15.77 -18.81
CA SER A 153 19.92 -16.23 -17.75
C SER A 153 20.19 -15.09 -16.78
N LEU A 154 20.04 -15.35 -15.48
CA LEU A 154 20.33 -14.35 -14.44
C LEU A 154 21.80 -14.31 -14.01
N LYS A 155 22.67 -15.10 -14.64
CA LYS A 155 24.12 -15.10 -14.39
C LYS A 155 24.78 -13.72 -14.42
N PRO A 156 24.46 -12.81 -15.36
CA PRO A 156 25.06 -11.48 -15.39
C PRO A 156 24.83 -10.68 -14.09
N TRP A 157 23.78 -11.01 -13.33
CA TRP A 157 23.41 -10.36 -12.07
C TRP A 157 23.64 -11.26 -10.84
N GLY A 158 24.49 -12.29 -10.97
CA GLY A 158 24.86 -13.19 -9.88
C GLY A 158 23.90 -14.36 -9.64
N GLY A 159 22.96 -14.60 -10.55
CA GLY A 159 22.07 -15.75 -10.49
C GLY A 159 22.76 -17.07 -10.86
N SER A 160 22.17 -18.17 -10.42
CA SER A 160 22.65 -19.54 -10.67
C SER A 160 22.27 -20.06 -12.07
N ASN A 161 22.77 -21.25 -12.44
CA ASN A 161 22.51 -21.87 -13.76
C ASN A 161 21.02 -22.21 -14.01
N ASP A 162 20.28 -22.49 -12.95
CA ASP A 162 18.86 -22.87 -12.96
C ASP A 162 17.92 -21.66 -13.00
N GLN A 163 18.39 -20.48 -12.63
CA GLN A 163 17.66 -19.23 -12.74
C GLN A 163 17.66 -18.70 -14.18
N ARG A 164 16.62 -19.08 -14.93
CA ARG A 164 16.50 -18.87 -16.39
C ARG A 164 15.33 -17.99 -16.81
N TRP A 165 14.67 -17.33 -15.86
CA TRP A 165 13.63 -16.37 -16.16
C TRP A 165 13.50 -15.34 -15.05
N ILE A 166 12.91 -14.20 -15.38
CA ILE A 166 12.58 -13.10 -14.47
C ILE A 166 11.26 -12.49 -14.91
N VAL A 167 10.52 -11.89 -13.98
CA VAL A 167 9.42 -10.99 -14.31
C VAL A 167 10.01 -9.58 -14.45
N SER A 168 10.08 -9.08 -15.68
CA SER A 168 10.40 -7.67 -15.93
C SER A 168 9.23 -6.80 -15.48
N GLY A 169 9.54 -5.67 -14.86
CA GLY A 169 8.57 -4.60 -14.64
C GLY A 169 8.16 -4.01 -15.99
N GLY A 170 6.88 -3.77 -16.16
CA GLY A 170 6.36 -3.08 -17.35
C GLY A 170 5.15 -2.25 -16.97
N PHE A 171 4.84 -1.24 -17.78
CA PHE A 171 3.61 -0.49 -17.64
C PHE A 171 3.10 -0.01 -18.98
N GLN A 172 1.80 0.24 -19.04
CA GLN A 172 1.13 0.85 -20.19
C GLN A 172 0.39 2.11 -19.76
N GLU A 173 0.35 3.10 -20.64
CA GLU A 173 -0.68 4.13 -20.64
C GLU A 173 -1.76 3.74 -21.63
N VAL A 174 -3.00 3.63 -21.16
CA VAL A 174 -4.14 3.16 -21.95
C VAL A 174 -5.22 4.24 -21.97
N ASN A 175 -5.81 4.51 -23.14
CA ASN A 175 -7.00 5.34 -23.24
C ASN A 175 -8.19 4.60 -22.58
N ILE A 176 -8.84 5.23 -21.60
CA ILE A 176 -9.92 4.59 -20.83
C ILE A 176 -11.16 4.32 -21.70
N GLU A 177 -11.46 5.20 -22.65
CA GLU A 177 -12.67 5.10 -23.48
C GLU A 177 -12.50 4.08 -24.61
N THR A 178 -11.36 4.11 -25.30
CA THR A 178 -11.13 3.28 -26.48
C THR A 178 -10.44 1.96 -26.16
N GLY A 179 -9.70 1.89 -25.05
CA GLY A 179 -8.83 0.76 -24.71
C GLY A 179 -7.49 0.74 -25.48
N ASP A 180 -7.18 1.80 -26.23
CA ASP A 180 -5.94 1.86 -27.00
C ASP A 180 -4.72 2.03 -26.09
N VAL A 181 -3.67 1.26 -26.36
CA VAL A 181 -2.36 1.46 -25.72
C VAL A 181 -1.69 2.66 -26.38
N LEU A 182 -1.44 3.70 -25.59
CA LEU A 182 -0.80 4.94 -26.02
C LEU A 182 0.72 4.91 -25.79
N PHE A 183 1.14 4.18 -24.75
CA PHE A 183 2.55 4.02 -24.38
C PHE A 183 2.74 2.65 -23.74
N GLU A 184 3.85 1.99 -24.03
CA GLU A 184 4.27 0.73 -23.39
C GLU A 184 5.77 0.81 -23.10
N TRP A 185 6.17 0.33 -21.92
CA TRP A 185 7.56 0.32 -21.48
C TRP A 185 7.89 -0.94 -20.69
N GLU A 186 9.08 -1.48 -20.90
CA GLU A 186 9.56 -2.70 -20.24
C GLU A 186 10.96 -2.50 -19.64
N SER A 187 11.10 -2.74 -18.34
CA SER A 187 12.31 -2.42 -17.58
C SER A 187 13.59 -3.03 -18.12
N LEU A 188 13.60 -4.30 -18.51
CA LEU A 188 14.82 -4.98 -18.98
C LEU A 188 15.37 -4.47 -20.30
N ASP A 189 14.62 -3.64 -21.03
CA ASP A 189 15.12 -3.00 -22.25
C ASP A 189 15.90 -1.71 -21.93
N HIS A 190 15.86 -1.24 -20.67
CA HIS A 190 16.41 0.06 -20.27
C HIS A 190 17.31 0.00 -19.04
N VAL A 191 17.03 -0.90 -18.09
CA VAL A 191 17.67 -0.93 -16.77
C VAL A 191 18.00 -2.34 -16.33
N ASP A 192 19.08 -2.46 -15.55
CA ASP A 192 19.41 -3.70 -14.87
C ASP A 192 18.38 -4.00 -13.75
N PRO A 193 18.04 -5.28 -13.49
CA PRO A 193 17.13 -5.71 -12.44
C PRO A 193 17.76 -5.56 -11.04
N ARG A 194 17.89 -4.33 -10.56
CA ARG A 194 18.31 -3.96 -9.20
C ARG A 194 17.10 -3.45 -8.39
N SER A 195 17.22 -3.48 -7.05
CA SER A 195 16.25 -2.83 -6.15
C SER A 195 16.47 -1.33 -6.22
N ALA A 196 15.61 -0.65 -6.98
CA ALA A 196 15.68 0.78 -7.24
C ALA A 196 14.33 1.34 -7.69
N PHE A 197 14.20 2.66 -7.53
CA PHE A 197 13.19 3.46 -8.22
C PHE A 197 13.78 4.18 -9.42
N PHE A 198 12.92 4.47 -10.38
CA PHE A 198 13.28 5.18 -11.60
C PHE A 198 12.29 6.30 -11.85
N LYS A 199 12.79 7.44 -12.32
CA LYS A 199 11.95 8.42 -13.00
C LYS A 199 12.16 8.30 -14.48
N ILE A 200 11.08 8.21 -15.23
CA ILE A 200 11.09 7.96 -16.67
C ILE A 200 10.42 9.15 -17.36
N ASN A 201 10.95 9.53 -18.51
CA ASN A 201 10.31 10.48 -19.40
C ASN A 201 9.07 9.82 -20.03
N GLY A 202 7.88 10.33 -19.72
CA GLY A 202 6.62 9.75 -20.19
C GLY A 202 6.37 9.85 -21.71
N THR A 203 7.25 10.50 -22.47
CA THR A 203 7.15 10.59 -23.93
C THR A 203 8.23 9.75 -24.62
N SER A 204 9.49 9.84 -24.16
CA SER A 204 10.60 9.10 -24.79
C SER A 204 10.85 7.72 -24.19
N GLY A 205 10.38 7.45 -22.97
CA GLY A 205 10.72 6.23 -22.22
C GLY A 205 12.14 6.21 -21.66
N GLU A 206 12.90 7.31 -21.79
CA GLU A 206 14.25 7.41 -21.25
C GLU A 206 14.22 7.54 -19.72
N VAL A 207 15.14 6.86 -19.05
CA VAL A 207 15.37 7.01 -17.61
C VAL A 207 16.01 8.37 -17.36
N ILE A 208 15.33 9.19 -16.56
CA ILE A 208 15.79 10.52 -16.15
C ILE A 208 16.76 10.41 -14.98
N TRP A 209 16.42 9.57 -13.99
CA TRP A 209 17.31 9.23 -12.88
C TRP A 209 16.90 7.91 -12.25
N GLN A 210 17.84 7.29 -11.55
CA GLN A 210 17.70 6.08 -10.75
C GLN A 210 18.05 6.36 -9.28
N LEU A 211 17.17 5.96 -8.37
CA LEU A 211 17.44 5.96 -6.92
C LEU A 211 17.54 4.51 -6.45
N GLY A 212 18.76 4.02 -6.39
CA GLY A 212 19.06 2.66 -5.92
C GLY A 212 19.10 2.56 -4.40
N GLY A 213 18.92 1.34 -3.89
CA GLY A 213 19.05 1.03 -2.47
C GLY A 213 20.29 0.17 -2.17
N TYR A 214 20.07 -0.92 -1.44
CA TYR A 214 21.13 -1.81 -0.93
C TYR A 214 22.05 -2.46 -1.98
N ARG A 215 21.64 -2.53 -3.26
CA ARG A 215 22.48 -3.05 -4.36
C ARG A 215 23.20 -1.96 -5.15
N GLY A 216 23.17 -0.71 -4.68
CA GLY A 216 23.76 0.43 -5.35
C GLY A 216 23.06 0.78 -6.68
N GLY A 217 23.81 1.39 -7.60
CA GLY A 217 23.27 1.91 -8.87
C GLY A 217 22.42 3.16 -8.71
N SER A 218 22.61 3.91 -7.61
CA SER A 218 21.93 5.18 -7.40
C SER A 218 22.70 6.30 -8.08
N ASP A 219 21.99 7.21 -8.75
CA ASP A 219 22.53 8.49 -9.23
C ASP A 219 22.77 9.48 -8.07
N PHE A 220 22.26 9.15 -6.88
CA PHE A 220 22.38 9.96 -5.68
C PHE A 220 23.15 9.21 -4.60
N GLU A 221 24.09 9.89 -3.95
CA GLU A 221 24.73 9.44 -2.72
C GLU A 221 23.69 9.31 -1.61
N ILE A 222 23.70 8.17 -0.92
CA ILE A 222 22.81 7.86 0.20
C ILE A 222 23.72 7.50 1.38
N ALA A 223 23.50 8.15 2.53
CA ALA A 223 24.21 7.81 3.75
C ALA A 223 24.00 6.33 4.13
N GLU A 224 25.02 5.65 4.66
CA GLU A 224 24.92 4.23 5.04
C GLU A 224 23.74 3.95 5.99
N THR A 225 23.50 4.86 6.93
CA THR A 225 22.37 4.80 7.87
C THR A 225 21.01 5.00 7.22
N GLU A 226 20.96 5.42 5.96
CA GLU A 226 19.75 5.74 5.20
C GLU A 226 19.49 4.77 4.03
N VAL A 227 20.32 3.75 3.84
CA VAL A 227 20.10 2.70 2.83
C VAL A 227 18.77 1.99 3.07
N PHE A 228 18.06 1.70 1.98
CA PHE A 228 16.75 1.03 1.92
C PHE A 228 16.76 -0.14 0.94
N ALA A 229 15.69 -0.96 0.96
CA ALA A 229 15.58 -2.13 0.10
C ALA A 229 14.16 -2.70 0.04
N PHE A 230 13.85 -3.33 -1.10
CA PHE A 230 12.57 -3.99 -1.40
C PHE A 230 11.39 -3.05 -1.21
N GLU A 231 11.61 -1.80 -1.58
CA GLU A 231 10.76 -0.66 -1.40
C GLU A 231 9.43 -0.73 -2.19
N HIS A 232 8.37 -0.15 -1.64
CA HIS A 232 7.03 -0.13 -2.24
C HIS A 232 6.45 1.30 -2.24
N HIS A 233 5.44 1.50 -3.09
CA HIS A 233 4.60 2.70 -3.09
C HIS A 233 5.38 4.03 -3.18
N ALA A 234 6.36 4.11 -4.09
CA ALA A 234 7.01 5.37 -4.42
C ALA A 234 6.03 6.38 -5.03
N ARG A 235 6.09 7.62 -4.53
CA ARG A 235 5.27 8.74 -4.99
C ARG A 235 6.11 10.00 -5.07
N PHE A 236 6.10 10.63 -6.25
CA PHE A 236 6.57 12.01 -6.43
C PHE A 236 5.71 12.96 -5.59
N ARG A 237 6.35 13.85 -4.83
CA ARG A 237 5.70 14.80 -3.91
C ARG A 237 5.88 16.26 -4.31
N GLY A 238 6.79 16.54 -5.22
CA GLY A 238 7.00 17.88 -5.73
C GLY A 238 8.45 18.13 -6.10
N ARG A 239 8.67 19.27 -6.73
CA ARG A 239 9.98 19.74 -7.14
C ARG A 239 10.09 21.23 -6.83
N SER A 240 11.28 21.69 -6.47
CA SER A 240 11.55 23.12 -6.32
C SER A 240 11.39 23.85 -7.66
N LEU A 241 11.12 25.16 -7.61
CA LEU A 241 10.88 25.98 -8.81
C LEU A 241 12.08 25.99 -9.78
N ASP A 242 13.29 25.97 -9.24
CA ASP A 242 14.55 25.90 -9.99
C ASP A 242 14.88 24.46 -10.46
N GLY A 243 14.08 23.48 -10.07
CA GLY A 243 14.27 22.07 -10.43
C GLY A 243 15.40 21.36 -9.68
N SER A 244 16.10 22.02 -8.76
CA SER A 244 17.27 21.45 -8.08
C SER A 244 16.93 20.41 -7.02
N LEU A 245 15.75 20.49 -6.41
CA LEU A 245 15.28 19.60 -5.36
C LEU A 245 14.02 18.86 -5.78
N GLU A 246 13.99 17.56 -5.59
CA GLU A 246 12.82 16.70 -5.83
C GLU A 246 12.47 15.92 -4.56
N THR A 247 11.19 15.86 -4.19
CA THR A 247 10.75 15.14 -2.98
C THR A 247 9.97 13.90 -3.37
N ILE A 248 10.27 12.78 -2.72
CA ILE A 248 9.65 11.47 -2.94
C ILE A 248 9.25 10.89 -1.59
N SER A 249 8.12 10.19 -1.52
CA SER A 249 7.82 9.29 -0.39
C SER A 249 7.75 7.85 -0.84
N PHE A 250 8.08 6.92 0.04
CA PHE A 250 7.96 5.48 -0.23
C PHE A 250 7.91 4.68 1.08
N PHE A 251 7.51 3.41 0.95
CA PHE A 251 7.60 2.41 1.99
C PHE A 251 8.92 1.64 1.85
N ASP A 252 9.74 1.60 2.89
CA ASP A 252 11.01 0.87 2.96
C ASP A 252 10.80 -0.42 3.75
N ASN A 253 10.75 -1.56 3.05
CA ASN A 253 10.54 -2.84 3.70
C ASN A 253 11.72 -3.21 4.60
N GLY A 254 12.96 -2.89 4.21
CA GLY A 254 14.18 -3.21 4.97
C GLY A 254 14.87 -4.52 4.56
N ALA A 255 14.59 -4.99 3.34
CA ALA A 255 15.10 -6.20 2.72
C ALA A 255 14.69 -7.55 3.32
N HIS A 256 13.60 -7.72 4.07
CA HIS A 256 13.36 -8.95 4.87
C HIS A 256 13.02 -10.27 4.11
N SER A 257 13.33 -10.38 2.82
CA SER A 257 13.26 -11.66 2.12
C SER A 257 14.59 -12.40 2.26
N ALA A 258 14.58 -13.52 3.01
CA ALA A 258 15.77 -14.31 3.29
C ALA A 258 16.53 -14.69 1.99
N PRO A 259 17.88 -14.63 1.98
CA PRO A 259 18.77 -14.38 3.12
C PRO A 259 19.09 -12.90 3.38
N VAL A 260 18.50 -11.97 2.62
CA VAL A 260 18.82 -10.55 2.77
C VAL A 260 17.98 -10.00 3.93
N GLN A 261 18.57 -9.13 4.74
CA GLN A 261 17.88 -8.27 5.71
C GLN A 261 18.85 -7.14 6.06
N ILE A 262 18.49 -5.90 5.73
CA ILE A 262 19.34 -4.74 6.01
C ILE A 262 18.91 -3.98 7.25
N ARG A 263 17.67 -4.22 7.74
CA ARG A 263 17.11 -3.58 8.93
C ARG A 263 16.22 -4.55 9.72
N PRO A 264 16.04 -4.33 11.03
CA PRO A 264 15.14 -5.15 11.84
C PRO A 264 13.65 -4.88 11.57
N TYR A 265 13.27 -3.67 11.17
CA TYR A 265 11.87 -3.25 10.95
C TYR A 265 11.72 -2.45 9.65
N SER A 266 10.48 -2.30 9.19
CA SER A 266 10.13 -1.48 8.02
C SER A 266 9.98 0.00 8.39
N ARG A 267 10.00 0.90 7.40
CA ARG A 267 9.91 2.35 7.61
C ARG A 267 9.05 3.03 6.55
N ALA A 268 8.34 4.08 6.93
CA ALA A 268 7.74 5.02 5.98
C ALA A 268 8.65 6.23 5.81
N ARG A 269 8.95 6.63 4.57
CA ARG A 269 10.00 7.60 4.29
C ARG A 269 9.54 8.72 3.38
N VAL A 270 10.08 9.91 3.63
CA VAL A 270 10.07 11.07 2.73
C VAL A 270 11.52 11.51 2.55
N VAL A 271 12.00 11.48 1.32
CA VAL A 271 13.37 11.82 0.95
C VAL A 271 13.37 12.98 -0.04
N GLN A 272 14.42 13.78 0.01
CA GLN A 272 14.71 14.81 -0.97
C GLN A 272 15.94 14.41 -1.77
N LEU A 273 15.82 14.49 -3.08
CA LEU A 273 16.90 14.33 -4.04
C LEU A 273 17.40 15.71 -4.42
N ASN A 274 18.70 15.95 -4.25
CA ASN A 274 19.36 17.15 -4.72
C ASN A 274 20.08 16.85 -6.03
N HIS A 275 19.56 17.38 -7.14
CA HIS A 275 20.08 17.18 -8.48
C HIS A 275 21.36 17.99 -8.78
N THR A 276 21.71 18.95 -7.92
CA THR A 276 22.95 19.73 -8.05
C THR A 276 24.10 19.05 -7.33
N SER A 277 23.86 18.58 -6.10
CA SER A 277 24.90 17.91 -5.30
C SER A 277 24.96 16.40 -5.52
N GLY A 278 23.94 15.80 -6.13
CA GLY A 278 23.84 14.35 -6.29
C GLY A 278 23.64 13.62 -4.95
N VAL A 279 22.91 14.22 -3.99
CA VAL A 279 22.71 13.64 -2.65
C VAL A 279 21.23 13.41 -2.38
N ALA A 280 20.91 12.25 -1.82
CA ALA A 280 19.58 11.92 -1.31
C ALA A 280 19.55 12.04 0.23
N THR A 281 18.68 12.90 0.74
CA THR A 281 18.57 13.20 2.18
C THR A 281 17.18 12.82 2.70
N SER A 282 17.12 12.12 3.83
CA SER A 282 15.86 11.89 4.54
C SER A 282 15.32 13.19 5.13
N LEU A 283 14.12 13.58 4.71
CA LEU A 283 13.37 14.67 5.34
C LEU A 283 12.59 14.17 6.55
N ARG A 284 11.95 13.00 6.41
CA ARG A 284 11.16 12.33 7.46
C ARG A 284 11.27 10.82 7.32
N THR A 285 11.41 10.15 8.46
CA THR A 285 11.43 8.70 8.57
C THR A 285 10.57 8.32 9.77
N TYR A 286 9.61 7.43 9.56
CA TYR A 286 8.78 6.84 10.61
C TYR A 286 9.07 5.35 10.66
N ASP A 287 9.65 4.89 11.76
CA ASP A 287 9.88 3.47 11.99
C ASP A 287 8.57 2.77 12.31
N ALA A 288 8.43 1.52 11.87
CA ALA A 288 7.24 0.74 12.16
C ALA A 288 7.05 0.56 13.68
N PRO A 289 5.83 0.75 14.21
CA PRO A 289 5.58 0.64 15.64
C PRO A 289 5.84 -0.80 16.10
N ASN A 290 6.32 -0.95 17.34
CA ASN A 290 6.56 -2.26 17.96
C ASN A 290 7.55 -3.17 17.17
N GLY A 291 8.41 -2.59 16.34
CA GLY A 291 9.37 -3.34 15.52
C GLY A 291 8.72 -4.16 14.41
N LEU A 292 7.53 -3.76 13.92
CA LEU A 292 6.88 -4.42 12.81
C LEU A 292 7.79 -4.47 11.57
N SER A 293 7.75 -5.59 10.89
CA SER A 293 8.54 -5.86 9.69
C SER A 293 7.64 -6.50 8.65
N ALA A 294 7.56 -5.86 7.49
CA ALA A 294 6.83 -6.36 6.34
C ALA A 294 7.84 -6.81 5.28
N ARG A 295 7.85 -8.11 4.93
CA ARG A 295 8.76 -8.62 3.89
C ARG A 295 8.38 -8.18 2.49
N THR A 296 7.10 -7.88 2.27
CA THR A 296 6.53 -7.44 1.01
C THR A 296 5.39 -6.47 1.25
N GLN A 297 5.03 -5.72 0.21
CA GLN A 297 3.94 -4.76 0.20
C GLN A 297 4.15 -3.63 1.21
N GLY A 298 3.07 -2.88 1.45
CA GLY A 298 3.06 -1.69 2.28
C GLY A 298 2.90 -0.43 1.44
N SER A 299 2.30 0.57 2.06
CA SER A 299 2.03 1.83 1.38
C SER A 299 2.15 3.02 2.32
N VAL A 300 2.38 4.18 1.72
CA VAL A 300 2.62 5.44 2.42
C VAL A 300 1.82 6.55 1.76
N GLN A 301 0.94 7.18 2.53
CA GLN A 301 0.16 8.34 2.12
C GLN A 301 0.53 9.54 2.98
N LEU A 302 1.18 10.53 2.36
CA LEU A 302 1.46 11.83 2.98
C LEU A 302 0.28 12.79 2.77
N PHE A 303 -0.19 13.41 3.84
CA PHE A 303 -1.28 14.40 3.82
C PHE A 303 -0.75 15.84 3.75
N PRO A 304 -1.58 16.82 3.30
CA PRO A 304 -1.15 18.21 3.16
C PRO A 304 -0.62 18.87 4.43
N ASN A 305 -1.11 18.45 5.60
CA ASN A 305 -0.63 18.96 6.88
C ASN A 305 0.66 18.28 7.39
N GLY A 306 1.19 17.33 6.62
CA GLY A 306 2.44 16.64 6.92
C GLY A 306 2.30 15.34 7.72
N ASN A 307 1.10 14.96 8.13
CA ASN A 307 0.84 13.64 8.71
C ASN A 307 0.91 12.55 7.64
N MET A 308 1.14 11.31 8.07
CA MET A 308 1.23 10.16 7.17
C MET A 308 0.30 9.07 7.65
N PHE A 309 -0.42 8.45 6.71
CA PHE A 309 -1.05 7.16 6.90
C PHE A 309 -0.14 6.09 6.29
N VAL A 310 0.13 5.04 7.04
CA VAL A 310 1.01 3.95 6.65
C VAL A 310 0.28 2.64 6.76
N ASP A 311 0.28 1.89 5.66
CA ASP A 311 -0.06 0.47 5.65
C ASP A 311 1.24 -0.32 5.75
N TRP A 312 1.37 -1.12 6.80
CA TRP A 312 2.53 -1.96 7.09
C TRP A 312 2.49 -3.30 6.35
N GLY A 313 1.82 -3.36 5.19
CA GLY A 313 1.96 -4.43 4.20
C GLY A 313 1.54 -5.79 4.74
N GLU A 314 2.34 -6.83 4.47
CA GLU A 314 2.03 -8.19 4.94
C GLU A 314 1.90 -8.32 6.47
N ALA A 315 2.39 -7.35 7.24
CA ALA A 315 2.26 -7.35 8.70
C ALA A 315 0.81 -7.09 9.16
N GLY A 316 -0.09 -6.66 8.26
CA GLY A 316 -1.53 -6.55 8.52
C GLY A 316 -1.87 -5.46 9.54
N ALA A 317 -1.12 -4.35 9.53
CA ALA A 317 -1.30 -3.23 10.45
C ALA A 317 -1.33 -1.90 9.69
N VAL A 318 -2.01 -0.91 10.24
CA VAL A 318 -2.04 0.48 9.73
C VAL A 318 -1.80 1.48 10.86
N THR A 319 -1.25 2.64 10.55
CA THR A 319 -1.06 3.77 11.49
C THR A 319 -1.25 5.11 10.82
#